data_AF-A0A645EP36-F1
#
_entry.id   AF-A0A645EP36-F1
#
_cell.length_a   1.000
_cell.length_b   1.000
_cell.length_c   1.000
_cell.angle_alpha   90.00
_cell.angle_beta   90.00
_cell.angle_gamma   90.00
#
_symmetry.space_group_name_H-M   'P 1'
#
loop_
_entity.id
_entity.type
_entity.pdbx_description
1 polymer ?
#
loop_
_entity_poly.entity_id
_entity_poly.type
_entity_poly.pdbx_seq_one_letter_code
_entity_poly.pdbx_strand_id
1 'polypeptide(L)'
;MNPFSIANAEQEVVAGAHTEFNGKALAVLELAHAIELVALISLFAALIVTPLLAGLWAWLGYIVLSVLLVVLVTVLGSATARLKLNQAFKFYWGWGAAVAVIALVIAVIG
;
A
#
# COMPACT_ATOMS: atom_id res chain seq x y z
N MET A 1 -2.43 9.90 -4.31
CA MET A 1 -1.88 10.83 -3.29
C MET A 1 -1.62 10.01 -2.03
N ASN A 2 -0.35 9.77 -1.74
CA ASN A 2 0.14 8.83 -0.73
C ASN A 2 0.58 9.62 0.53
N PRO A 3 0.15 9.24 1.75
CA PRO A 3 0.62 9.90 2.99
C PRO A 3 2.09 9.62 3.31
N PHE A 4 2.70 8.66 2.59
CA PHE A 4 4.08 8.21 2.73
C PHE A 4 4.95 8.58 1.53
N SER A 5 4.62 9.63 0.76
CA SER A 5 5.54 10.16 -0.25
C SER A 5 6.72 10.89 0.40
N ILE A 6 7.60 10.13 1.05
CA ILE A 6 8.86 10.60 1.65
C ILE A 6 9.77 11.22 0.59
N ALA A 7 9.69 10.75 -0.66
CA ALA A 7 10.53 11.22 -1.76
C ALA A 7 10.06 12.55 -2.39
N ASN A 8 8.83 13.03 -2.11
CA ASN A 8 8.35 14.31 -2.65
C ASN A 8 8.45 15.44 -1.60
N ALA A 9 9.48 15.38 -0.75
CA ALA A 9 9.83 16.48 0.13
C ALA A 9 10.69 17.47 -0.69
N GLU A 10 10.03 18.43 -1.34
CA GLU A 10 10.68 19.50 -2.14
C GLU A 10 11.83 20.24 -1.42
N GLN A 11 11.95 20.10 -0.09
CA GLN A 11 12.96 20.79 0.71
C GLN A 11 14.10 19.91 1.28
N GLU A 12 14.05 18.56 1.22
CA GLU A 12 15.10 17.73 1.89
C GLU A 12 15.65 16.55 1.07
N VAL A 13 14.94 16.01 0.07
CA VAL A 13 15.45 14.91 -0.77
C VAL A 13 14.99 15.13 -2.21
N VAL A 14 15.94 15.23 -3.16
CA VAL A 14 15.62 15.40 -4.58
C VAL A 14 14.87 14.16 -5.07
N ALA A 15 13.65 14.35 -5.57
CA ALA A 15 12.78 13.30 -6.10
C ALA A 15 13.27 12.83 -7.49
N GLY A 16 14.48 12.22 -7.56
CA GLY A 16 15.23 11.89 -8.78
C GLY A 16 14.42 11.73 -10.06
N ALA A 17 13.87 10.54 -10.33
CA ALA A 17 13.16 10.26 -11.59
C ALA A 17 11.94 11.17 -11.85
N HIS A 18 11.19 11.56 -10.82
CA HIS A 18 10.02 12.43 -11.01
C HIS A 18 10.40 13.87 -11.36
N THR A 19 11.61 14.32 -11.03
CA THR A 19 12.14 15.65 -11.38
C THR A 19 12.85 15.72 -12.71
N GLU A 20 13.32 14.58 -13.24
CA GLU A 20 14.09 14.52 -14.48
C GLU A 20 13.21 14.32 -15.74
N PHE A 21 12.02 13.73 -15.58
CA PHE A 21 11.11 13.43 -16.69
C PHE A 21 9.95 14.46 -16.78
N ASN A 22 9.57 14.82 -18.01
CA ASN A 22 8.42 15.70 -18.30
C ASN A 22 7.43 15.03 -19.29
N GLY A 23 6.17 15.45 -19.25
CA GLY A 23 5.13 15.07 -20.20
C GLY A 23 4.78 13.59 -20.15
N LYS A 24 4.96 12.89 -21.28
CA LYS A 24 4.53 11.49 -21.43
C LYS A 24 5.29 10.52 -20.52
N ALA A 25 6.59 10.74 -20.31
CA ALA A 25 7.39 9.86 -19.46
C ALA A 25 6.97 9.96 -17.99
N LEU A 26 6.65 11.17 -17.52
CA LEU A 26 6.12 11.38 -16.16
C LEU A 26 4.75 10.71 -16.00
N ALA A 27 3.86 10.83 -16.99
CA ALA A 27 2.55 10.18 -16.95
C ALA A 27 2.64 8.65 -16.83
N VAL A 28 3.64 8.00 -17.47
CA VAL A 28 3.87 6.56 -17.32
C VAL A 28 4.34 6.20 -15.92
N LEU A 29 5.20 7.01 -15.30
CA LEU A 29 5.66 6.78 -13.92
C LEU A 29 4.51 6.94 -12.91
N GLU A 30 3.67 7.96 -13.08
CA GLU A 30 2.49 8.14 -12.23
C GLU A 30 1.46 7.01 -12.42
N LEU A 31 1.25 6.57 -13.67
CA LEU A 31 0.39 5.44 -13.97
C LEU A 31 0.93 4.15 -13.34
N ALA A 32 2.24 3.91 -13.44
CA ALA A 32 2.88 2.75 -12.81
C ALA A 32 2.67 2.75 -11.30
N HIS A 33 2.80 3.91 -10.64
CA HIS A 33 2.54 4.04 -9.22
C HIS A 33 1.06 3.80 -8.86
N ALA A 34 0.13 4.27 -9.70
CA ALA A 34 -1.29 3.99 -9.52
C ALA A 34 -1.62 2.49 -9.68
N ILE A 35 -1.02 1.84 -10.68
CA ILE A 35 -1.18 0.40 -10.92
C ILE A 35 -0.59 -0.41 -9.77
N GLU A 36 0.57 -0.02 -9.24
CA GLU A 36 1.19 -0.65 -8.08
C GLU A 36 0.24 -0.68 -6.88
N LEU A 37 -0.39 0.45 -6.55
CA LEU A 37 -1.36 0.53 -5.46
C LEU A 37 -2.53 -0.43 -5.69
N VAL A 38 -3.10 -0.45 -6.89
CA VAL A 38 -4.22 -1.32 -7.24
C VAL A 38 -3.80 -2.80 -7.19
N ALA A 39 -2.60 -3.13 -7.66
CA ALA A 39 -2.07 -4.48 -7.66
C ALA A 39 -1.81 -5.02 -6.24
N LEU A 40 -1.31 -4.18 -5.34
CA LEU A 40 -1.11 -4.56 -3.93
C LEU A 40 -2.44 -4.79 -3.22
N ILE A 41 -3.42 -3.92 -3.46
CA ILE A 41 -4.77 -4.06 -2.88
C ILE A 41 -5.47 -5.29 -3.44
N SER A 42 -5.39 -5.54 -4.75
CA SER A 42 -6.00 -6.72 -5.37
C SER A 42 -5.38 -8.01 -4.86
N LEU A 43 -4.04 -8.05 -4.74
CA LEU A 43 -3.35 -9.21 -4.19
C LEU A 43 -3.81 -9.49 -2.75
N PHE A 44 -3.85 -8.46 -1.90
CA PHE A 44 -4.32 -8.62 -0.52
C PHE A 44 -5.78 -9.10 -0.47
N ALA A 45 -6.68 -8.48 -1.24
CA ALA A 45 -8.08 -8.84 -1.28
C ALA A 45 -8.28 -10.29 -1.78
N ALA A 46 -7.53 -10.72 -2.79
CA ALA A 46 -7.58 -12.09 -3.31
C ALA A 46 -7.13 -13.10 -2.25
N LEU A 47 -6.00 -12.85 -1.58
CA LEU A 47 -5.47 -13.76 -0.55
C LEU A 47 -6.42 -13.95 0.63
N ILE A 48 -7.20 -12.93 1.00
CA ILE A 48 -8.17 -13.01 2.10
C ILE A 48 -9.48 -13.66 1.66
N VAL A 49 -9.98 -13.35 0.46
CA VAL A 49 -11.32 -13.78 0.03
C VAL A 49 -11.33 -15.20 -0.51
N THR A 50 -10.30 -15.62 -1.25
CA THR A 50 -10.22 -16.96 -1.87
C THR A 50 -10.35 -18.12 -0.87
N PRO A 51 -9.73 -18.12 0.31
CA PRO A 51 -9.92 -19.21 1.27
C PRO A 51 -11.26 -19.18 2.00
N LEU A 52 -11.98 -18.04 2.00
CA LEU A 52 -13.18 -17.84 2.81
C LEU A 52 -14.49 -18.02 2.04
N LEU A 53 -14.50 -17.68 0.75
CA LEU A 53 -15.69 -17.68 -0.11
C LEU A 53 -15.41 -18.41 -1.44
N ALA A 54 -16.46 -18.95 -2.06
CA ALA A 54 -16.37 -19.63 -3.35
C ALA A 54 -17.41 -19.12 -4.36
N GLY A 55 -17.11 -19.26 -5.65
CA GLY A 55 -18.02 -18.89 -6.74
C GLY A 55 -18.33 -17.40 -6.83
N LEU A 56 -19.58 -17.04 -7.14
CA LEU A 56 -20.01 -15.65 -7.31
C LEU A 56 -19.80 -14.80 -6.04
N TRP A 57 -19.94 -15.41 -4.85
CA TRP A 57 -19.73 -14.73 -3.58
C TRP A 57 -18.28 -14.32 -3.36
N ALA A 58 -17.31 -15.10 -3.85
CA ALA A 58 -15.91 -14.74 -3.82
C ALA A 58 -15.62 -13.51 -4.69
N TRP A 59 -16.23 -13.44 -5.88
CA TRP A 59 -16.10 -12.27 -6.76
C TRP A 59 -16.68 -11.00 -6.13
N LEU A 60 -17.88 -11.09 -5.54
CA LEU A 60 -18.49 -9.96 -4.84
C LEU A 60 -17.65 -9.52 -3.64
N GLY A 61 -17.20 -10.47 -2.82
CA GLY A 61 -16.34 -10.19 -1.66
C GLY A 61 -15.03 -9.52 -2.07
N TYR A 62 -14.40 -9.99 -3.14
CA TYR A 62 -13.18 -9.41 -3.68
C TYR A 62 -13.37 -7.97 -4.14
N ILE A 63 -14.43 -7.67 -4.90
CA ILE A 63 -14.70 -6.31 -5.39
C ILE A 63 -14.98 -5.37 -4.21
N VAL A 64 -15.85 -5.78 -3.28
CA VAL A 64 -16.21 -4.96 -2.11
C VAL A 64 -14.98 -4.67 -1.25
N LEU A 65 -14.17 -5.69 -0.95
CA LEU A 65 -12.97 -5.52 -0.14
C LEU A 65 -11.93 -4.65 -0.84
N SER A 66 -11.72 -4.83 -2.14
CA SER A 66 -10.77 -4.03 -2.91
C SER A 66 -11.16 -2.54 -2.92
N VAL A 67 -12.44 -2.24 -3.17
CA VAL A 67 -12.94 -0.85 -3.15
C VAL A 67 -12.82 -0.25 -1.76
N LEU A 68 -13.19 -1.01 -0.72
CA LEU A 68 -13.06 -0.57 0.66
C LEU A 68 -11.61 -0.22 1.02
N LEU A 69 -10.65 -1.06 0.62
CA LEU A 69 -9.23 -0.84 0.88
C LEU A 69 -8.69 0.38 0.14
N VAL A 70 -9.09 0.60 -1.12
CA VAL A 70 -8.70 1.81 -1.87
C VAL A 70 -9.19 3.07 -1.15
N VAL A 71 -10.46 3.08 -0.72
CA VAL A 71 -11.03 4.22 0.02
C VAL A 71 -10.29 4.40 1.35
N LEU A 72 -10.07 3.33 2.10
CA LEU A 72 -9.39 3.38 3.39
C LEU A 72 -7.96 3.91 3.26
N VAL A 73 -7.17 3.39 2.32
CA VAL A 73 -5.79 3.85 2.07
C VAL A 73 -5.79 5.31 1.62
N THR A 74 -6.76 5.73 0.81
CA THR A 74 -6.89 7.12 0.36
C THR A 74 -7.27 8.05 1.51
N VAL A 75 -8.19 7.64 2.39
CA VAL A 75 -8.63 8.43 3.56
C VAL A 75 -7.54 8.49 4.62
N LEU A 76 -6.89 7.38 4.94
CA LEU A 76 -5.69 7.39 5.78
C LEU A 76 -4.62 8.27 5.13
N GLY A 77 -4.56 8.26 3.80
CA GLY A 77 -3.71 9.11 3.01
C GLY A 77 -3.92 10.60 3.13
N SER A 78 -5.17 11.01 3.21
CA SER A 78 -5.54 12.41 3.37
C SER A 78 -5.55 12.84 4.84
N ALA A 79 -5.84 11.93 5.77
CA ALA A 79 -6.02 12.22 7.19
C ALA A 79 -4.73 12.15 8.01
N THR A 80 -3.70 11.44 7.55
CA THR A 80 -2.44 11.32 8.30
C THR A 80 -1.47 12.45 7.97
N ALA A 81 -0.88 13.03 9.03
CA ALA A 81 0.21 13.98 8.89
C ALA A 81 1.48 13.27 8.39
N ARG A 82 2.28 13.93 7.55
CA ARG A 82 3.53 13.41 7.00
C ARG A 82 4.43 12.86 8.12
N LEU A 83 4.63 11.55 8.18
CA LEU A 83 5.54 10.92 9.13
C LEU A 83 6.99 11.00 8.60
N LYS A 84 7.93 11.36 9.48
CA LYS A 84 9.36 11.33 9.13
C LYS A 84 9.78 9.89 8.79
N LEU A 85 10.63 9.73 7.77
CA LEU A 85 11.12 8.43 7.30
C LEU A 85 11.63 7.53 8.44
N ASN A 86 12.45 8.09 9.33
CA ASN A 86 13.02 7.36 10.46
C ASN A 86 11.95 6.85 11.45
N GLN A 87 10.83 7.56 11.58
CA GLN A 87 9.72 7.16 12.44
C GLN A 87 8.89 6.05 11.78
N ALA A 88 8.62 6.15 10.47
CA ALA A 88 7.96 5.10 9.70
C ALA A 88 8.78 3.80 9.71
N PHE A 89 10.10 3.87 9.45
CA PHE A 89 10.97 2.70 9.51
C PHE A 89 10.99 2.05 10.89
N LYS A 90 11.11 2.82 11.98
CA LYS A 90 11.04 2.27 13.34
C LYS A 90 9.70 1.57 13.62
N PHE A 91 8.59 2.12 13.12
CA PHE A 91 7.28 1.52 13.29
C PHE A 91 7.15 0.18 12.53
N TYR A 92 7.48 0.17 11.23
CA TYR A 92 7.38 -1.04 10.41
C TYR A 92 8.38 -2.12 10.83
N TRP A 93 9.62 -1.74 11.16
CA TRP A 93 10.65 -2.69 11.56
C TRP A 93 10.52 -3.18 13.00
N GLY A 94 9.97 -2.35 13.90
CA GLY A 94 9.71 -2.74 15.27
C GLY A 94 8.40 -3.51 15.40
N TRP A 95 7.29 -2.79 15.26
CA TRP A 95 5.96 -3.34 15.49
C TRP A 95 5.49 -4.23 14.34
N GLY A 96 5.65 -3.77 13.09
CA GLY A 96 5.19 -4.52 11.92
C GLY A 96 5.89 -5.87 11.79
N ALA A 97 7.22 -5.89 11.83
CA ALA A 97 8.00 -7.11 11.73
C ALA A 97 7.75 -8.06 12.90
N ALA A 98 7.65 -7.54 14.14
CA ALA A 98 7.35 -8.38 15.30
C ALA A 98 5.98 -9.07 15.17
N VAL A 99 4.94 -8.33 14.79
CA VAL A 99 3.59 -8.91 14.58
C VAL A 99 3.60 -9.94 13.44
N ALA A 100 4.33 -9.68 12.35
CA ALA A 100 4.45 -10.63 11.24
C ALA A 100 5.14 -11.93 11.67
N VAL A 101 6.21 -11.84 12.47
CA VAL A 101 6.91 -13.02 13.01
C VAL A 101 6.00 -13.80 13.95
N ILE A 102 5.26 -13.12 14.82
CA ILE A 102 4.30 -13.78 15.73
C ILE A 102 3.21 -14.50 14.92
N ALA A 103 2.64 -13.85 13.91
CA ALA A 103 1.62 -14.45 13.05
C ALA A 103 2.16 -15.68 12.31
N LEU A 104 3.41 -15.64 11.84
CA LEU A 104 4.06 -16.78 11.20
C LEU A 104 4.25 -17.95 12.17
N VAL A 105 4.73 -17.68 13.39
CA VAL A 105 4.90 -18.73 14.42
C VAL A 105 3.56 -19.37 14.77
N ILE A 106 2.50 -18.56 14.91
CA ILE A 106 1.14 -19.08 15.16
C ILE A 106 0.68 -19.95 13.99
N ALA A 107 0.89 -19.54 12.74
CA ALA A 107 0.48 -20.29 11.57
C ALA A 107 1.30 -21.57 11.30
N VAL A 108 2.51 -21.69 11.88
CA VAL A 108 3.33 -22.92 11.79
C VAL A 108 2.99 -23.91 12.88
N ILE A 109 2.63 -23.43 14.08
CA ILE A 109 2.29 -24.27 15.23
C ILE A 109 0.82 -24.70 15.22
N GLY A 110 -0.09 -23.82 14.80
CA GLY A 110 -1.52 -24.08 14.64
C GLY A 110 -1.84 -24.68 13.28
#